data_AF-A0A3D5FVW7-F1
#
_entry.id   AF-A0A3D5FVW7-F1
#
_cell.length_a   1.000
_cell.length_b   1.000
_cell.length_c   1.000
_cell.angle_alpha   90.00
_cell.angle_beta   90.00
_cell.angle_gamma   90.00
#
_symmetry.space_group_name_H-M   'P 1'
#
loop_
_entity.id
_entity.type
_entity.pdbx_description
1 polymer ?
#
loop_
_entity_poly.entity_id
_entity_poly.type
_entity_poly.pdbx_seq_one_letter_code
_entity_poly.pdbx_strand_id
1 'polypeptide(L)' 'DGLPLLGRPRRWQNLVLAAGHAMIGISLGAVTGQKAAQLVTGATTEPHDLRLLDPDRFG' A
#
# COMPACT_ATOMS: atom_id res chain seq x y z
N ASP A 1 -3.30 -14.18 -2.51
CA ASP A 1 -3.50 -13.87 -3.94
C ASP A 1 -2.21 -13.45 -4.66
N GLY A 2 -1.09 -13.25 -3.96
CA GLY A 2 0.19 -12.86 -4.58
C GLY A 2 0.35 -11.36 -4.82
N LEU A 3 -0.65 -10.55 -4.44
CA LEU A 3 -0.58 -9.10 -4.51
C LEU A 3 0.03 -8.52 -3.22
N PRO A 4 0.78 -7.40 -3.29
CA PRO A 4 1.28 -6.74 -2.08
C PRO A 4 0.13 -6.13 -1.25
N LEU A 5 0.46 -5.75 -0.02
CA LEU A 5 -0.37 -4.96 0.86
C LEU A 5 0.15 -3.52 0.83
N LEU A 6 -0.72 -2.57 0.50
CA LEU A 6 -0.39 -1.15 0.44
C LEU A 6 -1.59 -0.31 0.89
N GLY A 7 -1.52 0.24 2.11
CA GLY A 7 -2.63 1.00 2.67
C GLY A 7 -2.57 1.18 4.17
N ARG A 8 -3.63 1.76 4.74
CA ARG A 8 -3.83 1.90 6.18
C ARG A 8 -4.81 0.82 6.65
N PRO A 9 -4.41 -0.11 7.54
CA PRO A 9 -5.34 -1.07 8.11
C PRO A 9 -6.38 -0.34 8.98
N ARG A 10 -7.62 -0.82 8.98
CA ARG A 10 -8.77 -0.17 9.68
C ARG A 10 -8.55 -0.05 11.18
N ARG A 11 -7.79 -0.99 11.77
CA ARG A 11 -7.54 -1.03 13.21
C ARG A 11 -6.60 0.09 13.72
N TRP A 12 -5.70 0.61 12.88
CA TRP A 12 -4.67 1.57 13.32
C TRP A 12 -4.53 2.74 12.36
N GLN A 13 -5.03 3.90 12.78
CA GLN A 13 -5.00 5.13 11.97
C GLN A 13 -3.60 5.75 11.83
N ASN A 14 -2.63 5.32 12.62
CA ASN A 14 -1.24 5.82 12.58
C ASN A 14 -0.25 4.81 11.96
N LEU A 15 -0.76 3.77 11.29
CA LEU A 15 0.05 2.73 10.64
C LEU A 15 -0.19 2.74 9.13
N VAL A 16 0.89 2.61 8.35
CA VAL A 16 0.83 2.34 6.90
C VAL A 16 1.60 1.06 6.62
N LEU A 17 0.99 0.16 5.86
CA LEU A 17 1.59 -1.08 5.39
C LEU A 17 1.99 -0.94 3.92
N ALA A 18 3.19 -1.42 3.59
CA ALA A 18 3.77 -1.39 2.25
C ALA A 18 4.70 -2.61 2.09
N ALA A 19 4.12 -3.81 1.97
CA ALA A 19 4.85 -5.07 2.06
C ALA A 19 4.23 -6.17 1.18
N GLY A 20 4.87 -7.33 1.11
CA GLY A 20 4.30 -8.49 0.43
C GLY A 20 4.52 -8.54 -1.09
N HIS A 21 5.52 -7.84 -1.62
CA HIS A 21 5.86 -7.82 -3.06
C HIS A 21 6.50 -9.11 -3.60
N ALA A 22 6.47 -10.22 -2.86
CA ALA A 22 7.08 -11.50 -3.25
C ALA A 22 8.48 -11.31 -3.86
N MET A 23 8.69 -11.71 -5.12
CA MET A 23 9.96 -11.61 -5.86
C MET A 23 10.17 -10.28 -6.59
N ILE A 24 9.21 -9.35 -6.58
CA ILE A 24 9.25 -8.11 -7.37
C ILE A 24 9.46 -6.85 -6.51
N GLY A 25 9.94 -7.02 -5.27
CA GLY A 25 10.13 -5.91 -4.33
C GLY A 25 11.08 -4.82 -4.80
N ILE A 26 12.20 -5.17 -5.45
CA ILE A 26 13.15 -4.17 -5.98
C ILE A 26 12.50 -3.37 -7.11
N SER A 27 11.84 -4.04 -8.06
CA SER A 27 11.20 -3.39 -9.21
C SER A 27 10.05 -2.47 -8.79
N LEU A 28 9.29 -2.83 -7.76
CA LEU A 28 8.14 -2.06 -7.29
C LEU A 28 8.46 -1.09 -6.14
N GLY A 29 9.69 -1.08 -5.63
CA GLY A 29 10.08 -0.31 -4.44
C GLY A 29 9.83 1.19 -4.59
N ALA A 30 10.24 1.78 -5.72
CA ALA A 30 10.09 3.21 -5.97
C ALA A 30 8.62 3.67 -5.97
N VAL A 31 7.76 3.00 -6.76
CA VAL A 31 6.32 3.35 -6.82
C VAL A 31 5.61 3.07 -5.49
N THR A 32 5.98 1.99 -4.81
CA THR A 32 5.42 1.66 -3.49
C THR A 32 5.78 2.71 -2.46
N GLY A 33 7.05 3.15 -2.43
CA GLY A 33 7.53 4.20 -1.52
C GLY A 33 6.82 5.54 -1.77
N GLN A 34 6.66 5.94 -3.04
CA GLN A 34 5.89 7.14 -3.39
C GLN A 34 4.45 7.07 -2.89
N LYS A 35 3.78 5.93 -3.08
CA LYS A 35 2.40 5.73 -2.61
C LYS A 35 2.30 5.70 -1.09
N ALA A 36 3.23 5.04 -0.42
CA ALA A 36 3.30 5.04 1.04
C ALA A 36 3.49 6.47 1.59
N ALA A 37 4.35 7.27 0.97
CA ALA A 37 4.54 8.68 1.34
C ALA A 37 3.23 9.49 1.17
N GLN A 38 2.50 9.31 0.06
CA GLN A 38 1.20 9.94 -0.16
C GLN A 38 0.18 9.55 0.92
N LEU A 39 0.10 8.27 1.28
CA LEU A 39 -0.78 7.76 2.34
C LEU A 39 -0.42 8.32 3.73
N VAL A 40 0.88 8.54 4.00
CA VAL A 40 1.36 9.13 5.25
C VAL A 40 1.01 10.61 5.34
N THR A 41 1.23 11.37 4.26
CA THR A 41 1.03 12.83 4.25
C THR A 41 -0.41 13.27 3.99
N GLY A 42 -1.29 12.34 3.58
CA GLY A 42 -2.65 12.67 3.17
C GLY A 42 -2.73 13.41 1.85
N ALA A 43 -1.66 13.38 1.04
CA ALA A 43 -1.66 13.94 -0.30
C ALA A 43 -2.66 13.19 -1.18
N THR A 44 -3.40 13.92 -2.01
CA THR A 44 -4.44 13.37 -2.89
C THR A 44 -3.85 12.23 -3.72
N THR A 45 -4.42 11.04 -3.56
CA THR A 45 -4.03 9.86 -4.31
C THR A 45 -4.36 10.08 -5.79
N GLU A 46 -3.33 10.12 -6.63
CA GLU A 46 -3.39 9.88 -8.09
C GLU A 46 -4.44 8.81 -8.44
N PRO A 47 -5.01 8.79 -9.66
CA PRO A 47 -6.23 8.03 -10.03
C PRO A 47 -6.17 6.49 -9.91
N HIS A 48 -5.09 5.92 -9.41
CA HIS A 48 -4.88 4.49 -9.30
C HIS A 48 -5.56 3.93 -8.04
N ASP A 49 -6.55 3.09 -8.26
CA ASP A 49 -7.31 2.39 -7.23
C ASP A 49 -6.45 1.34 -6.50
N LEU A 50 -6.37 1.46 -5.17
CA LEU A 50 -5.60 0.56 -4.32
C LEU A 50 -6.45 -0.54 -3.66
N ARG A 51 -7.74 -0.69 -4.00
CA ARG A 51 -8.64 -1.68 -3.36
C ARG A 51 -8.11 -3.11 -3.37
N LEU A 52 -7.44 -3.54 -4.45
CA LEU A 52 -6.84 -4.87 -4.52
C LEU A 52 -5.60 -5.04 -3.62
N LEU A 53 -5.01 -3.93 -3.18
CA LEU A 53 -3.84 -3.89 -2.31
C LEU A 53 -4.23 -3.58 -0.85
N ASP A 54 -5.53 -3.44 -0.55
CA ASP A 54 -6.03 -3.13 0.78
C ASP A 54 -5.47 -4.15 1.80
N PRO A 55 -4.81 -3.69 2.88
CA PRO A 55 -4.32 -4.57 3.93
C PRO A 55 -5.36 -5.49 4.55
N ASP A 56 -6.63 -5.05 4.57
CA ASP A 56 -7.72 -5.78 5.22
C ASP A 56 -8.58 -6.59 4.22
N ARG A 57 -8.08 -6.83 2.99
CA ARG A 57 -8.83 -7.53 1.94
C ARG A 57 -9.15 -9.01 2.23
N PHE A 58 -8.60 -9.58 3.29
CA PHE A 58 -8.81 -10.97 3.70
C PHE A 58 -9.67 -11.13 4.98
N GLY A 59 -10.14 -10.04 5.59
CA GLY A 59 -10.94 -10.06 6.83
C GLY A 59 -10.29 -9.29 7.96
#